data_AF-K6ZCZ9-F1
#
_entry.id   AF-K6ZCZ9-F1
#
_cell.length_a   1.000
_cell.length_b   1.000
_cell.length_c   1.000
_cell.angle_alpha   90.00
_cell.angle_beta   90.00
_cell.angle_gamma   90.00
#
_symmetry.space_group_name_H-M   'P 1'
#
loop_
_entity.id
_entity.type
_entity.pdbx_description
1 polymer ?
#
loop_
_entity_poly.entity_id
_entity_poly.type
_entity_poly.pdbx_seq_one_letter_code
_entity_poly.pdbx_strand_id
1 'polypeptide(L)'
;MNISALIMVFTWQGLLKLRRLADYPALSGYLKELFQIAGVRETTNFDYIKRHYYFSHTMINSTQIVPVWPIMELESAHGRENL
;
A
#
# COMPACT_ATOMS: atom_id res chain seq x y z
N MET A 1 15.90 -4.00 5.17
CA MET A 1 15.13 -2.86 4.62
C MET A 1 13.68 -3.30 4.59
N ASN A 2 12.88 -2.84 5.56
CA ASN A 2 11.60 -3.45 5.90
C ASN A 2 10.52 -3.02 4.87
N ILE A 3 9.76 -3.98 4.35
CA ILE A 3 8.74 -3.79 3.29
C ILE A 3 7.66 -2.76 3.73
N SER A 4 7.54 -2.53 5.03
CA SER A 4 6.73 -1.48 5.65
C SER A 4 7.04 -0.06 5.15
N ALA A 5 8.29 0.25 4.79
CA ALA A 5 8.64 1.56 4.21
C ALA A 5 8.20 1.70 2.74
N LEU A 6 8.05 0.59 2.01
CA LEU A 6 7.58 0.63 0.62
C LEU A 6 6.09 1.00 0.56
N ILE A 7 5.32 0.65 1.60
CA ILE A 7 3.90 0.99 1.73
C ILE A 7 3.70 2.47 2.15
N MET A 8 4.74 3.11 2.71
CA MET A 8 4.77 4.56 3.01
C MET A 8 4.59 5.43 1.76
N VAL A 9 5.16 4.98 0.62
CA VAL A 9 5.09 5.71 -0.67
C VAL A 9 3.69 5.60 -1.29
N PHE A 10 2.97 4.51 -1.03
CA PHE A 10 1.67 4.27 -1.66
C PHE A 10 0.47 4.79 -0.89
N THR A 11 0.65 5.10 0.41
CA THR A 11 -0.48 5.40 1.28
C THR A 11 -0.70 6.87 1.62
N TRP A 12 0.33 7.71 1.44
CA TRP A 12 0.20 9.16 1.54
C TRP A 12 -0.06 9.77 0.15
N GLN A 13 -1.29 9.59 -0.33
CA GLN A 13 -1.84 10.20 -1.56
C GLN A 13 -1.64 11.74 -1.65
N GLY A 14 -1.26 12.40 -0.55
CA GLY A 14 -1.09 13.86 -0.48
C GLY A 14 0.26 14.44 -0.94
N LEU A 15 1.34 13.65 -1.00
CA LEU A 15 2.68 14.17 -1.34
C LEU A 15 3.11 13.81 -2.77
N LEU A 16 2.75 12.61 -3.25
CA LEU A 16 2.92 12.22 -4.65
C LEU A 16 1.65 12.53 -5.44
N LYS A 17 1.41 13.83 -5.70
CA LYS A 17 0.15 14.37 -6.22
C LYS A 17 -0.19 14.03 -7.69
N LEU A 18 0.52 13.11 -8.33
CA LEU A 18 0.31 12.84 -9.76
C LEU A 18 -0.84 11.86 -10.00
N ARG A 19 -0.71 10.60 -9.58
CA ARG A 19 -1.72 9.54 -9.76
C ARG A 19 -1.54 8.45 -8.71
N ARG A 20 -2.57 7.65 -8.45
CA ARG A 20 -2.50 6.51 -7.53
C ARG A 20 -1.70 5.39 -8.18
N LEU A 21 -1.10 4.51 -7.37
CA LEU A 21 -0.44 3.31 -7.91
C LEU A 21 -1.38 2.44 -8.78
N ALA A 22 -2.65 2.33 -8.35
CA ALA A 22 -3.68 1.60 -9.09
C ALA A 22 -3.92 2.15 -10.51
N ASP A 23 -3.58 3.42 -10.76
CA ASP A 23 -3.76 4.07 -12.06
C ASP A 23 -2.58 3.80 -13.02
N TYR A 24 -1.55 3.07 -12.57
CA TYR A 24 -0.40 2.64 -13.38
C TYR A 24 -0.43 1.11 -13.59
N PRO A 25 -0.92 0.60 -14.74
CA PRO A 25 -1.15 -0.83 -14.94
C PRO A 25 0.09 -1.71 -14.72
N ALA A 26 1.26 -1.29 -15.21
CA ALA A 26 2.50 -2.06 -15.06
C ALA A 26 2.94 -2.16 -13.58
N LEU A 27 2.85 -1.05 -12.84
CA LEU A 27 3.22 -1.01 -11.42
C LEU A 27 2.17 -1.70 -10.53
N SER A 28 0.88 -1.56 -10.87
CA SER A 28 -0.20 -2.24 -10.18
C SER A 28 -0.11 -3.76 -10.37
N GLY A 29 0.17 -4.22 -11.60
CA GLY A 29 0.45 -5.62 -11.87
C GLY A 29 1.64 -6.13 -11.07
N TYR A 30 2.74 -5.38 -11.06
CA TYR A 30 3.94 -5.76 -10.31
C TYR A 30 3.69 -5.85 -8.80
N LEU A 31 2.93 -4.91 -8.24
CA LEU A 31 2.54 -4.97 -6.82
C LEU A 31 1.69 -6.22 -6.52
N LYS A 32 0.71 -6.54 -7.36
CA LYS A 32 -0.14 -7.74 -7.19
C LYS A 32 0.69 -9.02 -7.27
N GLU A 33 1.60 -9.10 -8.23
CA GLU A 33 2.55 -10.21 -8.38
C GLU A 33 3.36 -10.40 -7.09
N LEU A 34 4.00 -9.33 -6.59
CA LEU A 34 4.77 -9.38 -5.33
C LEU A 34 3.91 -9.80 -4.14
N PHE A 35 2.68 -9.28 -4.04
CA PHE A 35 1.77 -9.61 -2.95
C PHE A 35 1.35 -11.08 -2.95
N GLN A 36 1.31 -11.71 -4.14
CA GLN A 36 0.92 -13.10 -4.34
C GLN A 36 2.09 -14.09 -4.17
N ILE A 37 3.32 -13.61 -3.98
CA ILE A 37 4.46 -14.46 -3.61
C ILE A 37 4.23 -15.05 -2.22
N ALA A 38 4.45 -16.36 -2.08
CA ALA A 38 4.31 -17.08 -0.82
C ALA A 38 5.15 -16.42 0.30
N GLY A 39 4.52 -16.14 1.44
CA GLY A 39 5.15 -15.48 2.59
C GLY A 39 4.98 -13.95 2.60
N VAL A 40 4.64 -13.31 1.48
CA VAL A 40 4.47 -11.85 1.43
C VAL A 40 3.11 -11.44 1.98
N ARG A 41 2.04 -12.13 1.58
CA ARG A 41 0.68 -11.85 2.07
C ARG A 41 0.61 -11.99 3.60
N GLU A 42 1.18 -13.07 4.13
CA GLU A 42 1.14 -13.43 5.55
C GLU A 42 1.90 -12.42 6.42
N THR A 43 2.90 -11.76 5.85
CA THR A 43 3.70 -10.75 6.55
C THR A 43 3.17 -9.32 6.38
N THR A 44 2.15 -9.13 5.55
CA THR A 44 1.60 -7.79 5.23
C THR A 44 0.31 -7.53 5.99
N ASN A 45 0.38 -6.76 7.08
CA ASN A 45 -0.78 -6.33 7.85
C ASN A 45 -1.13 -4.86 7.60
N PHE A 46 -2.11 -4.61 6.72
CA PHE A 46 -2.52 -3.25 6.35
C PHE A 46 -3.10 -2.44 7.51
N ASP A 47 -3.78 -3.07 8.47
CA ASP A 47 -4.37 -2.35 9.60
C ASP A 47 -3.30 -1.88 10.58
N TYR A 48 -2.31 -2.73 10.87
CA TYR A 48 -1.16 -2.37 11.67
C TYR A 48 -0.39 -1.22 11.02
N ILE A 49 -0.13 -1.32 9.71
CA ILE A 49 0.55 -0.28 8.94
C ILE A 49 -0.21 1.05 9.06
N LYS A 50 -1.51 1.08 8.78
CA LYS A 50 -2.33 2.30 8.86
C LYS A 50 -2.29 2.91 10.26
N ARG A 51 -2.54 2.10 11.29
CA ARG A 51 -2.55 2.61 12.67
C ARG A 51 -1.20 3.18 13.03
N HIS A 52 -0.10 2.48 12.75
CA HIS A 52 1.24 2.98 13.03
C HIS A 52 1.47 4.34 12.36
N TYR A 53 1.10 4.50 11.08
CA TYR A 53 1.30 5.76 10.38
C TYR A 53 0.42 6.92 10.91
N TYR A 54 -0.88 6.69 11.10
CA TYR A 54 -1.80 7.77 11.48
C TYR A 54 -1.79 8.09 12.98
N PHE A 55 -1.39 7.16 13.85
CA PHE A 55 -1.28 7.40 15.30
C PHE A 55 0.09 7.91 15.73
N SER A 56 1.20 7.42 15.15
CA SER A 56 2.54 7.76 15.65
C SER A 56 3.01 9.16 15.24
N HIS A 57 2.48 9.74 14.16
CA HIS A 57 2.89 11.05 13.65
C HIS A 57 1.96 12.17 14.13
N THR A 58 1.89 12.39 15.44
CA THR A 58 1.00 13.40 16.06
C THR A 58 1.32 14.84 15.62
N MET A 59 2.56 15.14 15.21
CA MET A 59 2.90 16.45 14.63
C MET A 59 2.25 16.68 13.26
N ILE A 60 1.92 15.62 12.52
CA ILE A 60 1.33 15.72 11.17
C ILE A 60 -0.19 15.47 11.24
N ASN A 61 -0.61 14.50 12.04
CA ASN A 61 -2.03 14.17 12.28
C ASN A 61 -2.33 14.26 13.79
N SER A 62 -2.53 15.47 14.28
CA SER A 62 -2.83 15.73 15.69
C SER A 62 -4.15 15.10 16.16
N THR A 63 -5.09 14.90 15.24
CA THR A 63 -6.40 14.27 15.53
C THR A 63 -6.33 12.75 15.61
N GLN A 64 -5.24 12.14 15.15
CA GLN A 64 -5.05 10.69 15.04
C GLN A 64 -6.19 9.96 14.29
N ILE A 65 -6.98 10.67 13.49
CA ILE A 65 -8.03 10.10 12.66
C ILE A 65 -7.37 9.21 11.60
N VAL A 66 -7.82 7.95 11.52
CA VAL A 66 -7.39 6.99 10.50
C VAL A 66 -8.47 6.93 9.42
N PRO A 67 -8.20 7.37 8.18
CA PRO A 67 -9.18 7.33 7.11
C PRO A 67 -9.49 5.89 6.68
N VAL A 68 -10.71 5.68 6.20
CA VAL A 68 -11.12 4.42 5.58
C VAL A 68 -10.37 4.23 4.26
N TRP A 69 -9.81 3.04 4.06
CA TRP A 69 -9.04 2.69 2.88
C TRP A 69 -9.96 2.29 1.72
N PRO A 70 -9.66 2.66 0.46
CA PRO A 70 -10.35 2.08 -0.69
C PRO A 70 -10.09 0.57 -0.77
N ILE A 71 -11.07 -0.20 -1.23
CA ILE A 71 -10.90 -1.64 -1.44
C ILE A 71 -9.76 -1.87 -2.44
N MET A 72 -8.79 -2.72 -2.06
CA MET A 72 -7.62 -3.02 -2.89
C MET A 72 -7.69 -4.48 -3.34
N GLU A 73 -7.88 -4.69 -4.64
CA GLU A 73 -8.00 -6.00 -5.27
C GLU A 73 -6.63 -6.65 -5.51
N LEU A 74 -5.83 -6.86 -4.45
CA LEU A 74 -4.46 -7.37 -4.57
C LEU A 74 -4.37 -8.85 -4.98
N GLU A 75 -5.43 -9.61 -4.74
CA GLU A 75 -5.53 -11.04 -5.11
C GLU A 75 -6.09 -11.25 -6.52
N SER A 76 -6.51 -10.19 -7.19
CA SER A 76 -6.89 -10.29 -8.60
C SER A 76 -5.67 -10.58 -9.48
N ALA A 77 -5.90 -11.13 -10.67
CA ALA A 77 -4.85 -11.43 -11.63
C ALA A 77 -3.92 -10.23 -11.86
N HIS A 78 -2.61 -10.48 -11.83
CA HIS A 78 -1.60 -9.43 -12.01
C HIS A 78 -1.32 -9.10 -13.49
N GLY A 79 -1.70 -9.95 -14.45
CA GLY A 79 -1.58 -9.68 -15.89
C GLY A 79 -0.13 -9.54 -16.36
N ARG A 80 0.78 -10.31 -15.74
CA ARG A 80 2.24 -10.25 -15.95
C ARG A 80 2.84 -11.62 -16.27
N GLU A 81 2.00 -12.60 -16.56
CA GLU A 81 2.36 -13.99 -16.86
C GLU A 81 3.21 -14.16 -18.14
N ASN A 82 3.19 -13.16 -19.04
CA ASN A 82 3.88 -13.19 -20.33
C ASN A 82 4.99 -12.14 -20.46
N LEU A 83 5.49 -11.59 -19.36
CA LEU A 83 6.56 -10.58 -19.33
C LEU A 83 7.96 -11.17 -19.15
#